data_AF-A0A6H1WAE4-F1
#
_entry.id   AF-A0A6H1WAE4-F1
#
_cell.length_a   1.000
_cell.length_b   1.000
_cell.length_c   1.000
_cell.angle_alpha   90.00
_cell.angle_beta   90.00
_cell.angle_gamma   90.00
#
_symmetry.space_group_name_H-M   'P 1'
#
loop_
_entity.id
_entity.type
_entity.pdbx_description
1 polymer ?
#
loop_
_entity_poly.entity_id
_entity_poly.type
_entity_poly.pdbx_seq_one_letter_code
_entity_poly.pdbx_strand_id
1 'polypeptide(L)'
;MTLSAPASPQPNHWVLTFSCADKPGIVHAVSGAIVAARGNITESQQFASTDTGRFFMRLQVESAADRAEFERALAPVVEQFGMQHRVDNVGRPLRTLVLASTAAHCLNDLLFRQRAGQLPIEIPLVLSNHGTLRDLAGFYGVPFESRPVADAESKAAFEARVLEAVEEHDIELVVLARYMQILSPELCERLTGRAINIHHSFLPGFKGANPYRQAHARGVKLIGATAHFVTSDLDEGPIIEQNVVRVDHSRTVQELVAIGQDEESRTLTQAVKWFAEDRVLLDGARTIIFR
;
A
#
# COMPACT_ATOMS: atom_id res chain seq x y z
N MET A 1 27.89 -41.88 -15.58
CA MET A 1 27.51 -40.53 -16.05
C MET A 1 26.01 -40.50 -16.24
N THR A 2 25.27 -40.11 -15.21
CA THR A 2 23.83 -39.83 -15.31
C THR A 2 23.68 -38.43 -15.88
N LEU A 3 23.24 -38.34 -17.13
CA LEU A 3 22.86 -37.09 -17.76
C LEU A 3 21.66 -36.53 -16.99
N SER A 4 21.88 -35.46 -16.21
CA SER A 4 20.79 -34.67 -15.64
C SER A 4 19.97 -34.11 -16.79
N ALA A 5 18.67 -34.39 -16.81
CA ALA A 5 17.76 -33.73 -17.72
C ALA A 5 17.89 -32.20 -17.56
N PRO A 6 17.83 -31.41 -18.66
CA PRO A 6 17.78 -29.97 -18.54
C PRO A 6 16.54 -29.60 -17.71
N ALA A 7 16.72 -28.76 -16.70
CA ALA A 7 15.61 -28.24 -15.92
C ALA A 7 14.63 -27.55 -16.88
N SER A 8 13.37 -28.00 -16.89
CA SER A 8 12.31 -27.29 -17.60
C SER A 8 12.33 -25.82 -17.15
N PRO A 9 12.21 -24.85 -18.07
CA PRO A 9 12.16 -23.44 -17.67
C PRO A 9 11.03 -23.27 -16.64
N GLN A 10 11.34 -22.65 -15.49
CA GLN A 10 10.32 -22.38 -14.50
C GLN A 10 9.28 -21.44 -15.11
N PRO A 11 7.97 -21.73 -14.95
CA PRO A 11 6.93 -20.86 -15.47
C PRO A 11 7.00 -19.50 -14.75
N ASN A 12 6.75 -18.42 -15.50
CA ASN A 12 6.59 -17.09 -14.92
C ASN A 12 5.29 -17.05 -14.10
N HIS A 13 5.29 -16.33 -12.98
CA HIS A 13 4.11 -16.18 -12.14
C HIS A 13 3.63 -14.74 -12.14
N TRP A 14 2.59 -14.47 -12.93
CA TRP A 14 2.04 -13.14 -13.15
C TRP A 14 0.89 -12.85 -12.19
N VAL A 15 0.76 -11.60 -11.77
CA VAL A 15 -0.47 -11.05 -11.20
C VAL A 15 -1.10 -10.08 -12.19
N LEU A 16 -2.36 -10.32 -12.54
CA LEU A 16 -3.17 -9.44 -13.37
C LEU A 16 -4.26 -8.82 -12.51
N THR A 17 -4.27 -7.50 -12.41
CA THR A 17 -5.40 -6.74 -11.86
C THR A 17 -6.03 -5.90 -12.95
N PHE A 18 -7.35 -5.79 -12.92
CA PHE A 18 -8.03 -4.84 -13.79
C PHE A 18 -9.36 -4.36 -13.23
N SER A 19 -9.81 -3.24 -13.78
CA SER A 19 -11.17 -2.73 -13.61
C SER A 19 -11.74 -2.21 -14.93
N CYS A 20 -13.05 -2.35 -15.11
CA CYS A 20 -13.79 -1.84 -16.27
C CYS A 20 -15.27 -1.63 -15.92
N ALA A 21 -16.06 -1.15 -16.88
CA ALA A 21 -17.52 -1.16 -16.74
C ALA A 21 -18.04 -2.60 -16.77
N ASP A 22 -18.96 -2.94 -15.87
CA ASP A 22 -19.49 -4.30 -15.73
C ASP A 22 -20.40 -4.67 -16.91
N LYS A 23 -20.12 -5.83 -17.52
CA LYS A 23 -20.80 -6.35 -18.71
C LYS A 23 -20.66 -7.88 -18.79
N PRO A 24 -21.63 -8.61 -19.36
CA PRO A 24 -21.48 -10.03 -19.64
C PRO A 24 -20.24 -10.33 -20.51
N GLY A 25 -19.58 -11.45 -20.23
CA GLY A 25 -18.48 -11.97 -21.07
C GLY A 25 -17.07 -11.59 -20.62
N ILE A 26 -16.89 -10.68 -19.67
CA ILE A 26 -15.56 -10.26 -19.17
C ILE A 26 -14.71 -11.46 -18.73
N VAL A 27 -15.23 -12.28 -17.81
CA VAL A 27 -14.52 -13.43 -17.24
C VAL A 27 -14.17 -14.48 -18.30
N HIS A 28 -15.07 -14.70 -19.27
CA HIS A 28 -14.83 -15.64 -20.35
C HIS A 28 -13.71 -15.15 -21.28
N ALA A 29 -13.75 -13.87 -21.68
CA ALA A 29 -12.74 -13.29 -22.56
C ALA A 29 -11.35 -13.29 -21.89
N VAL A 30 -11.27 -12.90 -20.61
CA VAL A 30 -10.00 -12.89 -19.86
C VAL A 30 -9.46 -14.30 -19.68
N SER A 31 -10.28 -15.26 -19.27
CA SER A 31 -9.81 -16.64 -19.11
C SER A 31 -9.38 -17.26 -20.44
N GLY A 32 -10.05 -16.94 -21.55
CA GLY A 32 -9.63 -17.30 -22.90
C GLY A 32 -8.28 -16.71 -23.30
N ALA A 33 -8.04 -15.43 -23.01
CA ALA A 33 -6.75 -14.78 -23.27
C ALA A 33 -5.61 -15.38 -22.43
N ILE A 34 -5.88 -15.75 -21.18
CA ILE A 34 -4.93 -16.46 -20.32
C ILE A 34 -4.56 -17.82 -20.91
N VAL A 35 -5.53 -18.58 -21.41
CA VAL A 35 -5.28 -19.84 -22.11
C VAL A 35 -4.44 -19.62 -23.38
N ALA A 36 -4.75 -18.58 -24.17
CA ALA A 36 -3.96 -18.22 -25.35
C ALA A 36 -2.50 -17.86 -24.99
N ALA A 37 -2.28 -17.30 -23.80
CA ALA A 37 -0.96 -17.06 -23.24
C ALA A 37 -0.34 -18.31 -22.58
N ARG A 38 -0.88 -19.52 -22.79
CA ARG A 38 -0.42 -20.77 -22.13
C ARG A 38 -0.40 -20.67 -20.60
N GLY A 39 -1.31 -19.88 -20.05
CA GLY A 39 -1.41 -19.63 -18.61
C GLY A 39 -2.37 -20.57 -17.91
N ASN A 40 -2.06 -20.89 -16.66
CA ASN A 40 -2.90 -21.57 -15.70
C ASN A 40 -3.20 -20.63 -14.53
N ILE A 41 -4.47 -20.43 -14.22
CA ILE A 41 -4.90 -19.53 -13.14
C ILE A 41 -4.71 -20.24 -11.80
N THR A 42 -3.86 -19.69 -10.92
CA THR A 42 -3.59 -20.23 -9.57
C THR A 42 -4.39 -19.54 -8.47
N GLU A 43 -4.79 -18.28 -8.69
CA GLU A 43 -5.69 -17.54 -7.80
C GLU A 43 -6.65 -16.70 -8.66
N SER A 44 -7.92 -16.63 -8.29
CA SER A 44 -8.91 -15.82 -8.99
C SER A 44 -9.92 -15.22 -8.02
N GLN A 45 -10.01 -13.89 -8.02
CA GLN A 45 -11.02 -13.15 -7.28
C GLN A 45 -11.65 -12.10 -8.18
N GLN A 46 -12.96 -11.90 -8.05
CA GLN A 46 -13.70 -10.91 -8.83
C GLN A 46 -14.78 -10.24 -7.97
N PHE A 47 -15.13 -9.01 -8.33
CA PHE A 47 -16.19 -8.25 -7.68
C PHE A 47 -16.89 -7.35 -8.69
N ALA A 48 -18.22 -7.38 -8.68
CA ALA A 48 -19.07 -6.48 -9.45
C ALA A 48 -19.73 -5.48 -8.50
N SER A 49 -19.39 -4.20 -8.63
CA SER A 49 -19.96 -3.12 -7.84
C SER A 49 -21.29 -2.70 -8.46
N THR A 50 -22.40 -3.03 -7.80
CA THR A 50 -23.73 -2.56 -8.21
C THR A 50 -23.91 -1.05 -8.02
N ASP A 51 -23.13 -0.44 -7.12
CA ASP A 51 -23.19 1.00 -6.84
C ASP A 51 -22.57 1.83 -7.97
N THR A 52 -21.43 1.38 -8.51
CA THR A 52 -20.67 2.13 -9.52
C THR A 52 -20.80 1.55 -10.92
N GLY A 53 -21.43 0.37 -11.07
CA GLY A 53 -21.54 -0.34 -12.35
C GLY A 53 -20.19 -0.81 -12.88
N ARG A 54 -19.20 -0.99 -11.98
CA ARG A 54 -17.83 -1.39 -12.33
C ARG A 54 -17.56 -2.84 -11.94
N PHE A 55 -16.69 -3.48 -12.70
CA PHE A 55 -16.18 -4.82 -12.47
C PHE A 55 -14.69 -4.75 -12.13
N PHE A 56 -14.26 -5.57 -11.17
CA PHE A 56 -12.89 -5.65 -10.67
C PHE A 56 -12.47 -7.11 -10.63
N MET A 57 -11.22 -7.38 -10.96
CA MET A 57 -10.68 -8.73 -10.88
C MET A 57 -9.19 -8.72 -10.55
N ARG A 58 -8.77 -9.73 -9.80
CA ARG A 58 -7.37 -10.05 -9.53
C ARG A 58 -7.15 -11.52 -9.83
N LEU A 59 -6.14 -11.81 -10.64
CA LEU A 59 -5.73 -13.14 -11.03
C LEU A 59 -4.25 -13.34 -10.71
N GLN A 60 -3.88 -14.51 -10.20
CA GLN A 60 -2.51 -15.00 -10.31
C GLN A 60 -2.46 -16.09 -11.38
N VAL A 61 -1.45 -16.04 -12.25
CA VAL A 61 -1.35 -16.89 -13.43
C VAL A 61 0.07 -17.41 -13.59
N GLU A 62 0.25 -18.72 -13.54
CA GLU A 62 1.49 -19.37 -13.97
C GLU A 62 1.47 -19.53 -15.49
N SER A 63 2.50 -19.06 -16.19
CA SER A 63 2.56 -19.14 -17.65
C SER A 63 3.99 -19.35 -18.15
N ALA A 64 4.13 -20.15 -19.20
CA ALA A 64 5.39 -20.27 -19.93
C ALA A 64 5.68 -19.06 -20.84
N ALA A 65 4.70 -18.18 -21.05
CA ALA A 65 4.87 -16.97 -21.84
C ALA A 65 5.69 -15.92 -21.08
N ASP A 66 6.56 -15.21 -21.80
CA ASP A 66 7.20 -14.01 -21.27
C ASP A 66 6.19 -12.85 -21.14
N ARG A 67 6.62 -11.74 -20.53
CA ARG A 67 5.73 -10.59 -20.28
C ARG A 67 5.12 -10.04 -21.57
N ALA A 68 5.92 -9.92 -22.63
CA ALA A 68 5.47 -9.33 -23.90
C ALA A 68 4.48 -10.25 -24.64
N GLU A 69 4.68 -11.56 -24.55
CA GLU A 69 3.72 -12.57 -25.02
C GLU A 69 2.42 -12.52 -24.23
N PHE A 70 2.49 -12.46 -22.90
CA PHE A 70 1.33 -12.43 -22.02
C PHE A 70 0.48 -11.17 -22.23
N GLU A 71 1.10 -9.99 -22.26
CA GLU A 71 0.41 -8.71 -22.49
C GLU A 71 -0.20 -8.65 -23.91
N ARG A 72 0.49 -9.19 -24.92
CA ARG A 72 -0.04 -9.26 -26.30
C ARG A 72 -1.27 -10.17 -26.41
N ALA A 73 -1.33 -11.26 -25.65
CA ALA A 73 -2.50 -12.13 -25.61
C ALA A 73 -3.70 -11.45 -24.91
N LEU A 74 -3.43 -10.59 -23.91
CA LEU A 74 -4.46 -9.82 -23.19
C LEU A 74 -4.97 -8.60 -23.96
N ALA A 75 -4.12 -7.99 -24.81
CA ALA A 75 -4.41 -6.72 -25.47
C ALA A 75 -5.79 -6.64 -26.16
N PRO A 76 -6.26 -7.65 -26.92
CA PRO A 76 -7.59 -7.60 -27.54
C PRO A 76 -8.73 -7.50 -26.53
N VAL A 77 -8.60 -8.18 -25.38
CA VAL A 77 -9.62 -8.18 -24.32
C VAL A 77 -9.58 -6.86 -23.55
N VAL A 78 -8.38 -6.34 -23.27
CA VAL A 78 -8.20 -5.02 -22.66
C VAL A 78 -8.89 -3.93 -23.50
N GLU A 79 -8.68 -3.95 -24.82
CA GLU A 79 -9.29 -2.99 -25.74
C GLU A 79 -10.81 -3.16 -25.81
N GLN A 80 -11.29 -4.41 -25.98
CA GLN A 80 -12.72 -4.72 -26.08
C GLN A 80 -13.54 -4.18 -24.89
N PHE A 81 -13.00 -4.28 -23.67
CA PHE A 81 -13.70 -3.89 -22.46
C PHE A 81 -13.24 -2.54 -21.88
N GLY A 82 -12.28 -1.87 -22.53
CA GLY A 82 -11.72 -0.61 -22.03
C GLY A 82 -11.11 -0.75 -20.63
N MET A 83 -10.33 -1.82 -20.41
CA MET A 83 -9.81 -2.16 -19.09
C MET A 83 -8.67 -1.23 -18.65
N GLN A 84 -8.79 -0.68 -17.46
CA GLN A 84 -7.62 -0.20 -16.71
C GLN A 84 -6.99 -1.41 -16.03
N HIS A 85 -5.78 -1.77 -16.40
CA HIS A 85 -5.15 -3.02 -15.96
C HIS A 85 -3.67 -2.83 -15.60
N ARG A 86 -3.16 -3.75 -14.79
CA ARG A 86 -1.73 -3.91 -14.47
C ARG A 86 -1.36 -5.38 -14.53
N VAL A 87 -0.22 -5.65 -15.12
CA VAL A 87 0.46 -6.96 -15.07
C VAL A 87 1.76 -6.78 -14.30
N ASP A 88 1.97 -7.62 -13.29
CA ASP A 88 3.18 -7.64 -12.48
C ASP A 88 3.60 -9.09 -12.17
N ASN A 89 4.72 -9.26 -11.46
CA ASN A 89 5.21 -10.55 -10.98
C ASN A 89 4.75 -10.79 -9.54
N VAL A 90 4.25 -11.99 -9.27
CA VAL A 90 3.89 -12.40 -7.91
C VAL A 90 5.15 -12.39 -7.03
N GLY A 91 5.06 -11.69 -5.89
CA GLY A 91 6.12 -11.66 -4.88
C GLY A 91 7.32 -10.75 -5.19
N ARG A 92 7.30 -9.99 -6.29
CA ARG A 92 8.31 -8.96 -6.54
C ARG A 92 8.26 -7.91 -5.43
N PRO A 93 9.40 -7.54 -4.80
CA PRO A 93 9.42 -6.46 -3.83
C PRO A 93 8.98 -5.13 -4.47
N LEU A 94 7.98 -4.49 -3.87
CA LEU A 94 7.49 -3.19 -4.28
C LEU A 94 8.42 -2.08 -3.76
N ARG A 95 8.92 -1.23 -4.65
CA ARG A 95 9.85 -0.15 -4.28
C ARG A 95 9.10 0.95 -3.54
N THR A 96 9.44 1.14 -2.26
CA THR A 96 8.62 1.88 -1.31
C THR A 96 9.43 2.96 -0.60
N LEU A 97 9.07 4.22 -0.76
CA LEU A 97 9.63 5.34 0.00
C LEU A 97 8.87 5.48 1.32
N VAL A 98 9.58 5.61 2.44
CA VAL A 98 8.94 5.85 3.73
C VAL A 98 9.21 7.27 4.21
N LEU A 99 8.14 8.01 4.51
CA LEU A 99 8.18 9.31 5.17
C LEU A 99 7.91 9.13 6.66
N ALA A 100 8.76 9.72 7.51
CA ALA A 100 8.65 9.55 8.96
C ALA A 100 8.88 10.87 9.73
N SER A 101 8.36 10.95 10.96
CA SER A 101 8.69 12.03 11.90
C SER A 101 9.55 11.52 13.05
N THR A 102 9.08 11.64 14.31
CA THR A 102 9.79 11.18 15.49
C THR A 102 9.26 9.85 16.05
N ALA A 103 8.04 9.44 15.68
CA ALA A 103 7.43 8.22 16.18
C ALA A 103 8.01 6.98 15.47
N ALA A 104 8.60 6.08 16.24
CA ALA A 104 9.41 4.97 15.70
C ALA A 104 8.61 3.72 15.31
N HIS A 105 7.43 3.51 15.91
CA HIS A 105 6.73 2.22 15.91
C HIS A 105 6.37 1.72 14.50
N CYS A 106 5.73 2.55 13.67
CA CYS A 106 5.37 2.17 12.30
C CYS A 106 6.61 1.91 11.43
N LEU A 107 7.62 2.78 11.50
CA LEU A 107 8.85 2.60 10.72
C LEU A 107 9.58 1.31 11.13
N ASN A 108 9.69 1.05 12.43
CA ASN A 108 10.33 -0.15 12.94
C ASN A 108 9.60 -1.43 12.48
N ASP A 109 8.27 -1.45 12.54
CA ASP A 109 7.48 -2.63 12.13
C ASP A 109 7.62 -2.90 10.62
N LEU A 110 7.59 -1.86 9.77
CA LEU A 110 7.83 -1.99 8.33
C LEU A 110 9.24 -2.54 8.02
N LEU A 111 10.27 -1.94 8.62
CA LEU A 111 11.67 -2.37 8.43
C LEU A 111 11.91 -3.80 8.92
N PHE A 112 11.37 -4.14 10.10
CA PHE A 112 11.45 -5.49 10.65
C PHE A 112 10.84 -6.52 9.72
N ARG A 113 9.61 -6.28 9.25
CA ARG A 113 8.87 -7.25 8.41
C ARG A 113 9.45 -7.36 7.01
N GLN A 114 9.96 -6.27 6.44
CA GLN A 114 10.74 -6.33 5.21
C GLN A 114 11.95 -7.26 5.40
N ARG A 115 12.78 -7.01 6.42
CA ARG A 115 13.99 -7.80 6.68
C ARG A 115 13.67 -9.28 6.96
N ALA A 116 12.53 -9.55 7.58
CA ALA A 116 12.06 -10.90 7.86
C ALA A 116 11.41 -11.60 6.65
N GLY A 117 11.29 -10.95 5.49
CA GLY A 117 10.63 -11.49 4.31
C GLY A 117 9.10 -11.63 4.45
N GLN A 118 8.49 -10.92 5.41
CA GLN A 118 7.06 -10.99 5.71
C GLN A 118 6.24 -9.90 5.01
N LEU A 119 6.93 -8.89 4.47
CA LEU A 119 6.36 -7.76 3.76
C LEU A 119 7.13 -7.60 2.43
N PRO A 120 6.49 -7.79 1.26
CA PRO A 120 7.17 -7.79 -0.03
C PRO A 120 7.41 -6.36 -0.53
N ILE A 121 8.18 -5.58 0.22
CA ILE A 121 8.62 -4.23 -0.15
C ILE A 121 10.14 -4.13 -0.11
N GLU A 122 10.67 -3.16 -0.84
CA GLU A 122 12.05 -2.71 -0.72
C GLU A 122 12.01 -1.22 -0.34
N ILE A 123 12.61 -0.86 0.79
CA ILE A 123 12.76 0.54 1.21
C ILE A 123 14.17 1.03 0.86
N PRO A 124 14.37 1.71 -0.29
CA PRO A 124 15.68 2.24 -0.68
C PRO A 124 16.06 3.50 0.10
N LEU A 125 15.08 4.23 0.67
CA LEU A 125 15.29 5.47 1.39
C LEU A 125 14.19 5.71 2.42
N VAL A 126 14.56 6.24 3.58
CA VAL A 126 13.65 6.90 4.52
C VAL A 126 13.92 8.40 4.49
N LEU A 127 12.88 9.19 4.22
CA LEU A 127 12.91 10.65 4.33
C LEU A 127 12.20 11.08 5.61
N SER A 128 12.79 12.00 6.35
CA SER A 128 12.19 12.50 7.59
C SER A 128 12.38 13.99 7.79
N ASN A 129 11.39 14.64 8.41
CA ASN A 129 11.52 16.01 8.87
C ASN A 129 12.36 16.13 10.17
N HIS A 130 12.82 15.01 10.73
CA HIS A 130 13.67 14.94 11.92
C HIS A 130 14.83 13.95 11.74
N GLY A 131 15.89 14.10 12.54
CA GLY A 131 17.02 13.15 12.58
C GLY A 131 16.80 11.93 13.49
N THR A 132 15.73 11.92 14.30
CA THR A 132 15.54 11.02 15.44
C THR A 132 15.61 9.53 15.10
N LEU A 133 15.15 9.15 13.91
CA LEU A 133 15.02 7.74 13.51
C LEU A 133 16.19 7.25 12.63
N ARG A 134 17.28 8.04 12.52
CA ARG A 134 18.44 7.70 11.71
C ARG A 134 19.09 6.38 12.12
N ASP A 135 19.33 6.21 13.42
CA ASP A 135 20.00 5.01 13.95
C ASP A 135 19.12 3.76 13.78
N LEU A 136 17.80 3.92 13.88
CA LEU A 136 16.83 2.86 13.63
C LEU A 136 16.91 2.38 12.17
N ALA A 137 16.85 3.29 11.19
CA ALA A 137 16.98 2.94 9.79
C ALA A 137 18.36 2.31 9.49
N GLY A 138 19.42 2.88 10.07
CA GLY A 138 20.78 2.35 9.96
C GLY A 138 20.95 0.93 10.49
N PHE A 139 20.28 0.57 11.60
CA PHE A 139 20.27 -0.79 12.13
C PHE A 139 19.73 -1.84 11.14
N TYR A 140 18.78 -1.45 10.30
CA TYR A 140 18.23 -2.29 9.22
C TYR A 140 18.98 -2.13 7.88
N GLY A 141 20.04 -1.31 7.84
CA GLY A 141 20.83 -1.07 6.63
C GLY A 141 20.13 -0.19 5.59
N VAL A 142 19.12 0.59 5.98
CA VAL A 142 18.35 1.45 5.08
C VAL A 142 18.88 2.89 5.11
N PRO A 143 19.17 3.51 3.96
CA PRO A 143 19.55 4.92 3.89
C PRO A 143 18.51 5.85 4.53
N PHE A 144 18.99 6.89 5.21
CA PHE A 144 18.15 7.85 5.92
C PHE A 144 18.58 9.29 5.66
N GLU A 145 17.64 10.11 5.22
CA GLU A 145 17.84 11.53 4.97
C GLU A 145 16.88 12.36 5.84
N SER A 146 17.44 13.30 6.60
CA SER A 146 16.66 14.21 7.44
C SER A 146 16.74 15.63 6.89
N ARG A 147 15.58 16.24 6.65
CA ARG A 147 15.44 17.62 6.20
C ARG A 147 14.40 18.34 7.07
N PRO A 148 14.81 19.20 8.01
CA PRO A 148 13.87 19.94 8.86
C PRO A 148 12.87 20.74 8.03
N VAL A 149 11.60 20.69 8.43
CA VAL A 149 10.51 21.49 7.85
C VAL A 149 10.08 22.49 8.93
N ALA A 150 10.48 23.74 8.77
CA ALA A 150 10.25 24.81 9.73
C ALA A 150 9.26 25.88 9.24
N ASP A 151 9.15 26.04 7.92
CA ASP A 151 8.37 27.07 7.25
C ASP A 151 7.91 26.57 5.86
N ALA A 152 7.22 27.43 5.11
CA ALA A 152 6.67 27.08 3.80
C ALA A 152 7.77 26.76 2.75
N GLU A 153 8.91 27.44 2.81
CA GLU A 153 10.02 27.24 1.87
C GLU A 153 10.70 25.88 2.10
N SER A 154 11.05 25.58 3.35
CA SER A 154 11.61 24.27 3.73
C SER A 154 10.62 23.13 3.50
N LYS A 155 9.31 23.37 3.64
CA LYS A 155 8.28 22.40 3.25
C LYS A 155 8.30 22.14 1.74
N ALA A 156 8.29 23.18 0.92
CA ALA A 156 8.35 23.04 -0.54
C ALA A 156 9.62 22.29 -0.97
N ALA A 157 10.77 22.60 -0.36
CA ALA A 157 12.03 21.90 -0.62
C ALA A 157 12.01 20.43 -0.17
N PHE A 158 11.34 20.10 0.94
CA PHE A 158 11.14 18.73 1.37
C PHE A 158 10.29 17.95 0.38
N GLU A 159 9.15 18.52 -0.03
CA GLU A 159 8.23 17.88 -0.97
C GLU A 159 8.85 17.71 -2.37
N ALA A 160 9.66 18.68 -2.83
CA ALA A 160 10.47 18.53 -4.04
C ALA A 160 11.44 17.34 -3.92
N ARG A 161 12.14 17.20 -2.79
CA ARG A 161 13.03 16.05 -2.56
C ARG A 161 12.27 14.72 -2.52
N VAL A 162 11.04 14.68 -2.01
CA VAL A 162 10.19 13.48 -2.07
C VAL A 162 9.97 13.06 -3.51
N LEU A 163 9.63 13.99 -4.40
CA LEU A 163 9.44 13.70 -5.83
C LEU A 163 10.73 13.28 -6.52
N GLU A 164 11.85 13.95 -6.22
CA GLU A 164 13.18 13.54 -6.70
C GLU A 164 13.52 12.11 -6.28
N ALA A 165 13.26 11.74 -5.02
CA ALA A 165 13.50 10.38 -4.52
C ALA A 165 12.59 9.35 -5.19
N VAL A 166 11.36 9.74 -5.52
CA VAL A 166 10.42 8.89 -6.27
C VAL A 166 10.97 8.55 -7.64
N GLU A 167 11.55 9.53 -8.34
CA GLU A 167 12.16 9.33 -9.66
C GLU A 167 13.52 8.60 -9.56
N GLU A 168 14.39 9.02 -8.64
CA GLU A 168 15.74 8.46 -8.42
C GLU A 168 15.71 6.96 -8.10
N HIS A 169 14.70 6.53 -7.34
CA HIS A 169 14.60 5.16 -6.84
C HIS A 169 13.45 4.38 -7.46
N ASP A 170 12.83 4.82 -8.56
CA ASP A 170 11.70 4.14 -9.21
C ASP A 170 10.61 3.72 -8.20
N ILE A 171 10.20 4.66 -7.34
CA ILE A 171 9.28 4.37 -6.25
C ILE A 171 7.86 4.16 -6.77
N GLU A 172 7.23 3.09 -6.31
CA GLU A 172 5.88 2.68 -6.68
C GLU A 172 4.85 3.00 -5.58
N LEU A 173 5.32 3.12 -4.33
CA LEU A 173 4.51 3.46 -3.17
C LEU A 173 5.26 4.40 -2.22
N VAL A 174 4.56 5.44 -1.75
CA VAL A 174 5.02 6.29 -0.63
C VAL A 174 4.20 5.93 0.61
N VAL A 175 4.87 5.70 1.74
CA VAL A 175 4.23 5.36 3.02
C VAL A 175 4.51 6.45 4.04
N LEU A 176 3.44 7.04 4.59
CA LEU A 176 3.53 8.01 5.68
C LEU A 176 3.48 7.26 7.00
N ALA A 177 4.65 6.80 7.47
CA ALA A 177 4.80 6.08 8.73
C ALA A 177 4.75 7.06 9.92
N ARG A 178 3.54 7.54 10.23
CA ARG A 178 3.31 8.65 11.19
C ARG A 178 4.12 9.89 10.82
N TYR A 179 4.12 10.23 9.53
CA TYR A 179 4.57 11.53 9.07
C TYR A 179 3.55 12.59 9.46
N MET A 180 3.98 13.62 10.21
CA MET A 180 3.08 14.56 10.89
C MET A 180 2.90 15.88 10.14
N GLN A 181 3.63 16.10 9.04
CA GLN A 181 3.41 17.26 8.19
C GLN A 181 2.29 16.96 7.20
N ILE A 182 1.36 17.91 7.06
CA ILE A 182 0.31 17.86 6.05
C ILE A 182 0.98 18.00 4.67
N LEU A 183 0.74 17.09 3.74
CA LEU A 183 1.25 17.21 2.37
C LEU A 183 0.52 18.34 1.64
N SER A 184 1.21 19.03 0.73
CA SER A 184 0.54 19.99 -0.16
C SER A 184 -0.44 19.29 -1.11
N PRO A 185 -1.48 20.01 -1.59
CA PRO A 185 -2.38 19.49 -2.61
C PRO A 185 -1.64 18.98 -3.87
N GLU A 186 -0.57 19.66 -4.28
CA GLU A 186 0.25 19.29 -5.44
C GLU A 186 0.95 17.93 -5.22
N LEU A 187 1.56 17.73 -4.05
CA LEU A 187 2.19 16.44 -3.74
C LEU A 187 1.14 15.32 -3.63
N CYS A 188 -0.03 15.59 -3.04
CA CYS A 188 -1.13 14.63 -3.00
C CYS A 188 -1.57 14.22 -4.42
N GLU A 189 -1.72 15.17 -5.35
CA GLU A 189 -2.10 14.90 -6.73
C GLU A 189 -1.07 13.99 -7.43
N ARG A 190 0.23 14.31 -7.31
CA ARG A 190 1.33 13.51 -7.90
C ARG A 190 1.43 12.09 -7.35
N LEU A 191 0.98 11.89 -6.10
CA LEU A 191 1.00 10.60 -5.41
C LEU A 191 -0.37 9.91 -5.36
N THR A 192 -1.36 10.38 -6.13
CA THR A 192 -2.71 9.80 -6.17
C THR A 192 -2.66 8.29 -6.39
N GLY A 193 -3.30 7.53 -5.50
CA GLY A 193 -3.34 6.06 -5.55
C GLY A 193 -2.00 5.37 -5.24
N ARG A 194 -0.97 6.12 -4.85
CA ARG A 194 0.40 5.64 -4.55
C ARG A 194 0.98 6.21 -3.27
N ALA A 195 0.15 6.79 -2.40
CA ALA A 195 0.55 7.21 -1.05
C ALA A 195 -0.41 6.62 -0.01
N ILE A 196 0.11 5.90 0.98
CA ILE A 196 -0.65 5.33 2.10
C ILE A 196 -0.28 6.04 3.38
N ASN A 197 -1.30 6.49 4.12
CA ASN A 197 -1.16 7.08 5.45
C ASN A 197 -1.74 6.18 6.53
N ILE A 198 -1.27 6.36 7.76
CA ILE A 198 -1.86 5.78 8.97
C ILE A 198 -2.39 6.88 9.88
N HIS A 199 -3.69 6.83 10.14
CA HIS A 199 -4.34 7.68 11.12
C HIS A 199 -4.62 6.88 12.40
N HIS A 200 -4.31 7.47 13.55
CA HIS A 200 -4.32 6.85 14.89
C HIS A 200 -5.73 6.70 15.49
N SER A 201 -6.76 7.00 14.71
CA SER A 201 -8.15 6.92 15.14
C SER A 201 -8.94 6.03 14.18
N PHE A 202 -10.00 5.43 14.71
CA PHE A 202 -11.04 4.84 13.88
C PHE A 202 -11.88 5.98 13.30
N LEU A 203 -11.50 6.44 12.11
CA LEU A 203 -12.25 7.46 11.37
C LEU A 203 -13.72 7.03 11.22
N PRO A 204 -14.70 7.93 11.46
CA PRO A 204 -14.56 9.39 11.63
C PRO A 204 -14.32 9.92 13.07
N GLY A 205 -13.86 9.11 14.02
CA GLY A 205 -13.66 9.51 15.43
C GLY A 205 -12.42 10.38 15.71
N PHE A 206 -12.52 11.27 16.71
CA PHE A 206 -11.42 12.09 17.31
C PHE A 206 -10.44 12.76 16.33
N LYS A 207 -10.88 13.86 15.70
CA LYS A 207 -9.99 14.76 14.93
C LYS A 207 -9.14 15.65 15.87
N GLY A 208 -7.98 16.10 15.38
CA GLY A 208 -7.14 17.10 16.06
C GLY A 208 -6.07 16.54 17.02
N ALA A 209 -5.51 17.42 17.86
CA ALA A 209 -4.36 17.07 18.71
C ALA A 209 -4.72 16.15 19.90
N ASN A 210 -3.75 15.32 20.32
CA ASN A 210 -3.84 14.44 21.49
C ASN A 210 -5.06 13.49 21.51
N PRO A 211 -5.27 12.71 20.45
CA PRO A 211 -6.40 11.77 20.29
C PRO A 211 -6.60 10.83 21.49
N TYR A 212 -5.53 10.23 22.02
CA TYR A 212 -5.61 9.29 23.13
C TYR A 212 -6.04 9.95 24.43
N ARG A 213 -5.71 11.23 24.63
CA ARG A 213 -6.20 11.99 25.79
C ARG A 213 -7.72 12.24 25.65
N GLN A 214 -8.19 12.57 24.44
CA GLN A 214 -9.63 12.72 24.17
C GLN A 214 -10.38 11.39 24.38
N ALA A 215 -9.82 10.29 23.88
CA ALA A 215 -10.35 8.93 24.04
C ALA A 215 -10.46 8.54 25.52
N HIS A 216 -9.39 8.77 26.30
CA HIS A 216 -9.37 8.53 27.74
C HIS A 216 -10.43 9.36 28.46
N ALA A 217 -10.47 10.68 28.23
CA ALA A 217 -11.43 11.58 28.86
C ALA A 217 -12.88 11.21 28.52
N ARG A 218 -13.13 10.71 27.30
CA ARG A 218 -14.45 10.25 26.85
C ARG A 218 -14.82 8.86 27.40
N GLY A 219 -13.86 8.13 27.96
CA GLY A 219 -14.04 6.81 28.54
C GLY A 219 -14.35 5.72 27.51
N VAL A 220 -13.79 5.83 26.29
CA VAL A 220 -14.06 4.88 25.20
C VAL A 220 -13.71 3.45 25.59
N LYS A 221 -14.35 2.49 24.91
CA LYS A 221 -14.08 1.04 25.10
C LYS A 221 -13.39 0.39 23.91
N LEU A 222 -13.14 1.20 22.87
CA LEU A 222 -12.42 0.83 21.67
C LEU A 222 -11.52 2.00 21.29
N ILE A 223 -10.30 1.68 20.89
CA ILE A 223 -9.44 2.56 20.09
C ILE A 223 -9.05 1.79 18.83
N GLY A 224 -8.56 2.48 17.81
CA GLY A 224 -8.22 1.84 16.54
C GLY A 224 -7.41 2.75 15.64
N ALA A 225 -7.06 2.23 14.48
CA ALA A 225 -6.32 2.94 13.46
C ALA A 225 -6.92 2.68 12.08
N THR A 226 -6.73 3.63 11.18
CA THR A 226 -7.19 3.57 9.80
C THR A 226 -6.02 3.81 8.86
N ALA A 227 -5.72 2.84 8.00
CA ALA A 227 -4.82 3.03 6.87
C ALA A 227 -5.64 3.39 5.62
N HIS A 228 -5.23 4.44 4.92
CA HIS A 228 -5.98 4.97 3.77
C HIS A 228 -5.03 5.57 2.73
N PHE A 229 -5.52 5.70 1.50
CA PHE A 229 -4.81 6.48 0.49
C PHE A 229 -4.82 7.97 0.84
N VAL A 230 -3.73 8.68 0.56
CA VAL A 230 -3.64 10.13 0.73
C VAL A 230 -4.41 10.83 -0.39
N THR A 231 -5.17 11.85 -0.03
CA THR A 231 -5.83 12.79 -0.94
C THR A 231 -5.59 14.22 -0.44
N SER A 232 -6.08 15.23 -1.18
CA SER A 232 -6.05 16.62 -0.73
C SER A 232 -6.92 16.87 0.51
N ASP A 233 -7.93 16.02 0.73
CA ASP A 233 -8.79 16.06 1.91
C ASP A 233 -8.11 15.32 3.07
N LEU A 234 -7.67 16.07 4.07
CA LEU A 234 -6.87 15.57 5.17
C LEU A 234 -7.59 14.43 5.91
N ASP A 235 -6.94 13.26 5.98
CA ASP A 235 -7.43 12.04 6.64
C ASP A 235 -8.78 11.53 6.10
N GLU A 236 -9.14 11.84 4.84
CA GLU A 236 -10.45 11.48 4.26
C GLU A 236 -10.35 10.67 2.95
N GLY A 237 -9.15 10.22 2.58
CA GLY A 237 -8.97 9.40 1.38
C GLY A 237 -9.51 7.97 1.51
N PRO A 238 -9.58 7.22 0.39
CA PRO A 238 -10.14 5.87 0.36
C PRO A 238 -9.47 4.93 1.38
N ILE A 239 -10.28 4.38 2.29
CA ILE A 239 -9.83 3.48 3.36
C ILE A 239 -9.37 2.15 2.76
N ILE A 240 -8.21 1.65 3.20
CA ILE A 240 -7.66 0.35 2.81
C ILE A 240 -7.87 -0.68 3.91
N GLU A 241 -7.59 -0.31 5.16
CA GLU A 241 -7.72 -1.19 6.32
C GLU A 241 -8.05 -0.41 7.59
N GLN A 242 -8.81 -1.03 8.48
CA GLN A 242 -9.08 -0.53 9.83
C GLN A 242 -8.99 -1.65 10.85
N ASN A 243 -8.29 -1.40 11.95
CA ASN A 243 -8.34 -2.28 13.11
C ASN A 243 -8.77 -1.53 14.36
N VAL A 244 -9.39 -2.28 15.28
CA VAL A 244 -9.79 -1.79 16.60
C VAL A 244 -9.36 -2.77 17.68
N VAL A 245 -9.11 -2.25 18.86
CA VAL A 245 -8.79 -3.01 20.07
C VAL A 245 -9.60 -2.49 21.24
N ARG A 246 -10.01 -3.42 22.11
CA ARG A 246 -10.76 -3.11 23.31
C ARG A 246 -9.85 -2.51 24.37
N VAL A 247 -10.33 -1.43 24.99
CA VAL A 247 -9.70 -0.79 26.16
C VAL A 247 -10.74 -0.61 27.25
N ASP A 248 -10.29 -0.39 28.48
CA ASP A 248 -11.16 -0.20 29.63
C ASP A 248 -10.68 0.94 30.54
N HIS A 249 -11.43 1.16 31.62
CA HIS A 249 -11.23 2.27 32.54
C HIS A 249 -9.98 2.13 33.43
N SER A 250 -9.31 0.98 33.42
CA SER A 250 -8.07 0.78 34.17
C SER A 250 -6.84 1.36 33.46
N ARG A 251 -6.97 1.68 32.17
CA ARG A 251 -5.86 2.16 31.34
C ARG A 251 -5.61 3.65 31.51
N THR A 252 -4.35 3.98 31.76
CA THR A 252 -3.82 5.34 31.70
C THR A 252 -3.71 5.85 30.26
N VAL A 253 -3.55 7.16 30.08
CA VAL A 253 -3.33 7.77 28.75
C VAL A 253 -2.09 7.18 28.08
N GLN A 254 -1.00 6.96 28.82
CA GLN A 254 0.25 6.40 28.30
C GLN A 254 0.06 4.96 27.80
N GLU A 255 -0.70 4.14 28.52
CA GLU A 255 -1.03 2.78 28.06
C GLU A 255 -1.90 2.81 26.80
N LEU A 256 -2.87 3.73 26.70
CA LEU A 256 -3.66 3.89 25.47
C LEU A 256 -2.80 4.30 24.27
N VAL A 257 -1.78 5.14 24.49
CA VAL A 257 -0.81 5.50 23.44
C VAL A 257 -0.05 4.25 22.98
N ALA A 258 0.47 3.44 23.91
CA ALA A 258 1.22 2.23 23.56
C ALA A 258 0.35 1.23 22.79
N ILE A 259 -0.85 0.93 23.30
CA ILE A 259 -1.82 0.07 22.61
C ILE A 259 -2.16 0.62 21.22
N GLY A 260 -2.34 1.94 21.11
CA GLY A 260 -2.61 2.62 19.86
C GLY A 260 -1.48 2.50 18.84
N GLN A 261 -0.22 2.63 19.26
CA GLN A 261 0.96 2.46 18.41
C GLN A 261 1.07 1.03 17.84
N ASP A 262 0.71 0.01 18.63
CA ASP A 262 0.66 -1.37 18.15
C ASP A 262 -0.40 -1.54 17.06
N GLU A 263 -1.59 -0.97 17.28
CA GLU A 263 -2.69 -1.01 16.30
C GLU A 263 -2.37 -0.25 15.01
N GLU A 264 -1.74 0.92 15.12
CA GLU A 264 -1.28 1.68 13.96
C GLU A 264 -0.27 0.89 13.13
N SER A 265 0.74 0.30 13.77
CA SER A 265 1.78 -0.49 13.10
C SER A 265 1.16 -1.67 12.36
N ARG A 266 0.31 -2.44 13.04
CA ARG A 266 -0.37 -3.60 12.45
C ARG A 266 -1.24 -3.20 11.25
N THR A 267 -2.03 -2.14 11.41
CA THR A 267 -2.96 -1.66 10.37
C THR A 267 -2.21 -1.15 9.15
N LEU A 268 -1.16 -0.35 9.36
CA LEU A 268 -0.35 0.17 8.26
C LEU A 268 0.36 -0.95 7.50
N THR A 269 1.01 -1.87 8.21
CA THR A 269 1.68 -3.03 7.60
C THR A 269 0.71 -3.85 6.77
N GLN A 270 -0.51 -4.11 7.27
CA GLN A 270 -1.50 -4.90 6.53
C GLN A 270 -1.92 -4.20 5.24
N ALA A 271 -2.15 -2.88 5.28
CA ALA A 271 -2.48 -2.09 4.11
C ALA A 271 -1.35 -2.06 3.08
N VAL A 272 -0.10 -1.86 3.53
CA VAL A 272 1.09 -1.90 2.66
C VAL A 272 1.26 -3.28 2.04
N LYS A 273 1.05 -4.36 2.81
CA LYS A 273 1.12 -5.73 2.31
C LYS A 273 0.09 -5.96 1.20
N TRP A 274 -1.17 -5.59 1.43
CA TRP A 274 -2.20 -5.74 0.40
C TRP A 274 -1.90 -4.91 -0.85
N PHE A 275 -1.37 -3.70 -0.69
CA PHE A 275 -0.99 -2.88 -1.84
C PHE A 275 0.14 -3.53 -2.65
N ALA A 276 1.19 -4.01 -1.97
CA ALA A 276 2.34 -4.68 -2.58
C ALA A 276 2.02 -6.04 -3.21
N GLU A 277 0.93 -6.68 -2.81
CA GLU A 277 0.44 -7.93 -3.40
C GLU A 277 -0.66 -7.73 -4.47
N ASP A 278 -0.84 -6.49 -4.97
CA ASP A 278 -1.86 -6.15 -5.97
C ASP A 278 -3.30 -6.42 -5.49
N ARG A 279 -3.56 -6.35 -4.18
CA ARG A 279 -4.87 -6.70 -3.60
C ARG A 279 -5.81 -5.51 -3.43
N VAL A 280 -5.34 -4.29 -3.68
CA VAL A 280 -6.09 -3.05 -3.47
C VAL A 280 -6.42 -2.39 -4.80
N LEU A 281 -7.71 -2.27 -5.14
CA LEU A 281 -8.18 -1.53 -6.32
C LEU A 281 -9.08 -0.37 -5.89
N LEU A 282 -8.93 0.79 -6.54
CA LEU A 282 -9.74 1.98 -6.27
C LEU A 282 -11.12 1.93 -6.94
N ASP A 283 -12.17 2.19 -6.16
CA ASP A 283 -13.54 2.40 -6.62
C ASP A 283 -14.05 3.78 -6.17
N GLY A 284 -13.61 4.83 -6.87
CA GLY A 284 -13.90 6.22 -6.50
C GLY A 284 -13.32 6.54 -5.11
N ALA A 285 -14.20 6.85 -4.16
CA ALA A 285 -13.83 7.16 -2.77
C ALA A 285 -13.64 5.92 -1.87
N ARG A 286 -13.73 4.70 -2.43
CA ARG A 286 -13.62 3.43 -1.70
C ARG A 286 -12.54 2.54 -2.30
N THR A 287 -12.26 1.43 -1.64
CA THR A 287 -11.35 0.40 -2.13
C THR A 287 -12.06 -0.95 -2.21
N ILE A 288 -11.62 -1.77 -3.17
CA ILE A 288 -11.90 -3.20 -3.24
C ILE A 288 -10.65 -3.93 -2.77
N ILE A 289 -10.80 -4.83 -1.79
CA ILE A 289 -9.70 -5.60 -1.19
C ILE A 289 -9.89 -7.09 -1.48
N PHE A 290 -8.99 -7.68 -2.26
CA PHE A 290 -8.97 -9.11 -2.56
C PHE A 290 -8.09 -9.87 -1.56
N ARG A 291 -8.69 -10.54 -0.57
CA ARG A 291 -7.98 -11.16 0.57
C ARG A 291 -7.41 -12.54 0.26
#